data_AF-A0A7S9RTS0-F1
#
_entry.id   AF-A0A7S9RTS0-F1
#
_cell.length_a   1.000
_cell.length_b   1.000
_cell.length_c   1.000
_cell.angle_alpha   90.00
_cell.angle_beta   90.00
_cell.angle_gamma   90.00
#
_symmetry.space_group_name_H-M   'P 1'
#
loop_
_entity.id
_entity.type
_entity.pdbx_description
1 polymer ?
#
loop_
_entity_poly.entity_id
_entity_poly.type
_entity_poly.pdbx_seq_one_letter_code
_entity_poly.pdbx_strand_id
1 'polypeptide(L)'
;MQRVEIFRFDAKRDVLAYFKPYFLEISDFANLNELFAHVKSIDPYFSPFEGFVKVNDVVVSTDQPLANLAQKFGDELCIAPLDEKRAVLDLAINDDDFWAKFEPFASFCKRADKELYASFKPYFYADFVREYEPNFIGAAAIMLAHHLYKNEKNDEILKLVSDKNGVLIACELYDLLFEGSEIYSEAIKFFKEILGIEATQKYENELEKIEKLSKFKDFKIAIKDRLPANLSAYKANFIELNAKMPCGYDLLKIDNELACKLASKIVFAAFDSGADFLLTSNEAEFYIFDTLAKKLEKSANRSLQDFYVLRASELMALENGEIPSGLKEHVLKVIII
;
A
#
# COMPACT_ATOMS: atom_id res chain seq x y z
N MET A 1 -22.11 3.15 -19.44
CA MET A 1 -20.79 3.15 -20.09
C MET A 1 -19.76 3.63 -19.08
N GLN A 2 -18.85 2.75 -18.70
CA GLN A 2 -17.79 2.98 -17.72
C GLN A 2 -16.45 3.22 -18.43
N ARG A 3 -15.54 3.93 -17.76
CA ARG A 3 -14.19 4.17 -18.27
C ARG A 3 -13.26 3.10 -17.71
N VAL A 4 -12.66 2.32 -18.60
CA VAL A 4 -11.65 1.30 -18.27
C VAL A 4 -10.33 1.72 -18.90
N GLU A 5 -9.33 2.01 -18.08
CA GLU A 5 -7.98 2.30 -18.53
C GLU A 5 -7.13 1.06 -18.40
N ILE A 6 -6.47 0.64 -19.49
CA ILE A 6 -5.64 -0.57 -19.49
C ILE A 6 -4.22 -0.17 -19.85
N PHE A 7 -3.27 -0.61 -19.03
CA PHE A 7 -1.84 -0.46 -19.26
C PHE A 7 -1.41 -1.13 -20.59
N ARG A 8 -0.63 -0.40 -21.38
CA ARG A 8 -0.10 -0.82 -22.68
C ARG A 8 1.40 -0.61 -22.72
N PHE A 9 2.11 -1.66 -23.12
CA PHE A 9 3.57 -1.65 -23.27
C PHE A 9 4.06 -2.88 -24.03
N ASP A 10 4.98 -2.73 -24.96
CA ASP A 10 5.78 -3.82 -25.53
C ASP A 10 7.26 -3.50 -25.30
N ALA A 11 7.92 -4.27 -24.43
CA ALA A 11 9.33 -4.06 -24.08
C ALA A 11 10.30 -4.12 -25.27
N LYS A 12 9.86 -4.66 -26.42
CA LYS A 12 10.66 -4.74 -27.66
C LYS A 12 10.43 -3.58 -28.61
N ARG A 13 9.39 -2.77 -28.41
CA ARG A 13 8.94 -1.77 -29.38
C ARG A 13 8.72 -0.39 -28.78
N ASP A 14 8.15 -0.33 -27.58
CA ASP A 14 7.70 0.90 -26.97
C ASP A 14 8.82 1.57 -26.17
N VAL A 15 8.87 2.89 -26.27
CA VAL A 15 9.82 3.71 -25.49
C VAL A 15 9.29 3.95 -24.07
N LEU A 16 7.97 4.10 -23.93
CA LEU A 16 7.29 4.35 -22.67
C LEU A 16 5.95 3.61 -22.66
N ALA A 17 5.56 3.12 -21.48
CA ALA A 17 4.23 2.61 -21.25
C ALA A 17 3.20 3.74 -21.19
N TYR A 18 1.93 3.40 -21.46
CA TYR A 18 0.81 4.32 -21.34
C TYR A 18 -0.46 3.58 -20.97
N PHE A 19 -1.44 4.29 -20.41
CA PHE A 19 -2.78 3.77 -20.17
C PHE A 19 -3.70 4.16 -21.31
N LYS A 20 -4.34 3.17 -21.94
CA LYS A 20 -5.33 3.41 -23.01
C LYS A 20 -6.74 3.35 -22.45
N PRO A 21 -7.56 4.40 -22.60
CA PRO A 21 -8.94 4.38 -22.15
C PRO A 21 -9.84 3.64 -23.15
N TYR A 22 -10.77 2.84 -22.61
CA TYR A 22 -11.87 2.19 -23.30
C TYR A 22 -13.17 2.58 -22.60
N PHE A 23 -14.21 2.83 -23.37
CA PHE A 23 -15.54 3.14 -22.85
C PHE A 23 -16.45 1.96 -23.14
N LEU A 24 -16.73 1.16 -22.11
CA LEU A 24 -17.38 -0.14 -22.22
C LEU A 24 -18.56 -0.22 -21.24
N GLU A 25 -19.59 -0.98 -21.56
CA GLU A 25 -20.60 -1.38 -20.58
C GLU A 25 -20.06 -2.59 -19.81
N ILE A 26 -19.46 -2.36 -18.63
CA ILE A 26 -18.78 -3.45 -17.90
C ILE A 26 -19.75 -4.54 -17.42
N SER A 27 -21.05 -4.23 -17.35
CA SER A 27 -22.10 -5.21 -17.03
C SER A 27 -22.25 -6.30 -18.09
N ASP A 28 -21.70 -6.11 -19.29
CA ASP A 28 -21.81 -7.06 -20.39
C ASP A 28 -20.78 -8.20 -20.29
N PHE A 29 -19.83 -8.13 -19.34
CA PHE A 29 -18.77 -9.12 -19.16
C PHE A 29 -18.86 -9.76 -17.77
N ALA A 30 -18.67 -11.08 -17.69
CA ALA A 30 -18.68 -11.78 -16.42
C ALA A 30 -17.45 -11.45 -15.58
N ASN A 31 -16.27 -11.33 -16.20
CA ASN A 31 -14.98 -11.12 -15.54
C ASN A 31 -14.00 -10.38 -16.47
N LEU A 32 -12.75 -10.19 -16.02
CA LEU A 32 -11.73 -9.49 -16.80
C LEU A 32 -11.25 -10.28 -18.01
N ASN A 33 -11.26 -11.62 -18.00
CA ASN A 33 -10.89 -12.41 -19.17
C ASN A 33 -11.81 -12.13 -20.36
N GLU A 34 -13.12 -12.09 -20.12
CA GLU A 34 -14.10 -11.76 -21.17
C GLU A 34 -13.95 -10.31 -21.66
N LEU A 35 -13.73 -9.37 -20.74
CA LEU A 35 -13.45 -7.97 -21.07
C LEU A 35 -12.18 -7.87 -21.95
N PHE A 36 -11.11 -8.57 -21.60
CA PHE A 36 -9.86 -8.57 -22.38
C PHE A 36 -10.02 -9.22 -23.75
N ALA A 37 -10.81 -10.28 -23.87
CA ALA A 37 -11.16 -10.87 -25.17
C ALA A 37 -11.94 -9.87 -26.04
N HIS A 38 -12.87 -9.11 -25.44
CA HIS A 38 -13.57 -8.05 -26.15
C HIS A 38 -12.63 -6.92 -26.56
N VAL A 39 -11.77 -6.44 -25.66
CA VAL A 39 -10.75 -5.41 -25.97
C VAL A 39 -9.88 -5.85 -27.13
N LYS A 40 -9.44 -7.12 -27.18
CA LYS A 40 -8.68 -7.66 -28.32
C LYS A 40 -9.43 -7.58 -29.65
N SER A 41 -10.75 -7.77 -29.63
CA SER A 41 -11.57 -7.72 -30.85
C SER A 41 -11.65 -6.30 -31.45
N ILE A 42 -11.59 -5.27 -30.61
CA ILE A 42 -11.65 -3.85 -31.03
C ILE A 42 -10.27 -3.18 -31.08
N ASP A 43 -9.27 -3.74 -30.40
CA ASP A 43 -7.86 -3.34 -30.43
C ASP A 43 -6.97 -4.57 -30.72
N PRO A 44 -6.67 -4.82 -32.01
CA PRO A 44 -5.85 -5.97 -32.41
C PRO A 44 -4.44 -5.98 -31.84
N TYR A 45 -3.93 -4.86 -31.33
CA TYR A 45 -2.58 -4.75 -30.77
C TYR A 45 -2.52 -5.08 -29.27
N PHE A 46 -3.66 -5.17 -28.59
CA PHE A 46 -3.71 -5.61 -27.20
C PHE A 46 -3.41 -7.10 -27.10
N SER A 47 -2.75 -7.53 -26.03
CA SER A 47 -2.51 -8.94 -25.72
C SER A 47 -3.31 -9.34 -24.48
N PRO A 48 -4.38 -10.14 -24.63
CA PRO A 48 -5.14 -10.66 -23.50
C PRO A 48 -4.25 -11.42 -22.53
N PHE A 49 -4.62 -11.36 -21.25
CA PHE A 49 -3.88 -11.96 -20.16
C PHE A 49 -4.83 -12.65 -19.19
N GLU A 50 -4.44 -13.82 -18.69
CA GLU A 50 -5.14 -14.56 -17.65
C GLU A 50 -4.22 -14.72 -16.43
N GLY A 51 -4.77 -14.63 -15.22
CA GLY A 51 -4.03 -14.76 -13.98
C GLY A 51 -4.38 -13.65 -13.00
N PHE A 52 -3.39 -12.85 -12.58
CA PHE A 52 -3.59 -11.75 -11.64
C PHE A 52 -3.08 -10.44 -12.21
N VAL A 53 -3.81 -9.36 -11.96
CA VAL A 53 -3.51 -7.98 -12.38
C VAL A 53 -3.75 -7.03 -11.21
N LYS A 54 -3.36 -5.76 -11.34
CA LYS A 54 -3.79 -4.71 -10.41
C LYS A 54 -4.98 -3.95 -11.00
N VAL A 55 -6.04 -3.80 -10.20
CA VAL A 55 -7.18 -2.93 -10.51
C VAL A 55 -7.22 -1.85 -9.42
N ASN A 56 -7.01 -0.59 -9.80
CA ASN A 56 -6.88 0.54 -8.88
C ASN A 56 -5.90 0.22 -7.72
N ASP A 57 -4.70 -0.25 -8.08
CA ASP A 57 -3.60 -0.67 -7.19
C ASP A 57 -3.87 -1.92 -6.32
N VAL A 58 -5.03 -2.57 -6.45
CA VAL A 58 -5.37 -3.80 -5.71
C VAL A 58 -5.16 -5.02 -6.59
N VAL A 59 -4.47 -6.03 -6.07
CA VAL A 59 -4.24 -7.29 -6.79
C VAL A 59 -5.54 -8.10 -6.87
N VAL A 60 -5.92 -8.48 -8.09
CA VAL A 60 -7.20 -9.09 -8.46
C VAL A 60 -6.95 -10.26 -9.42
N SER A 61 -7.64 -11.37 -9.21
CA SER A 61 -7.71 -12.46 -10.20
C SER A 61 -8.52 -12.01 -11.41
N THR A 62 -8.08 -12.30 -12.63
CA THR A 62 -8.80 -11.96 -13.85
C THR A 62 -10.11 -12.75 -14.00
N ASP A 63 -10.27 -13.84 -13.24
CA ASP A 63 -11.50 -14.62 -13.13
C ASP A 63 -12.53 -14.00 -12.18
N GLN A 64 -12.14 -12.99 -11.39
CA GLN A 64 -13.01 -12.34 -10.42
C GLN A 64 -14.24 -11.74 -11.12
N PRO A 65 -15.46 -12.01 -10.62
CA PRO A 65 -16.68 -11.39 -11.14
C PRO A 65 -16.57 -9.87 -11.22
N LEU A 66 -16.78 -9.32 -12.42
CA LEU A 66 -16.61 -7.89 -12.69
C LEU A 66 -17.61 -7.04 -11.90
N ALA A 67 -18.79 -7.59 -11.63
CA ALA A 67 -19.79 -6.98 -10.74
C ALA A 67 -19.22 -6.69 -9.33
N ASN A 68 -18.40 -7.60 -8.79
CA ASN A 68 -17.79 -7.40 -7.47
C ASN A 68 -16.69 -6.33 -7.52
N LEU A 69 -15.97 -6.24 -8.65
CA LEU A 69 -14.97 -5.18 -8.87
C LEU A 69 -15.65 -3.82 -8.98
N ALA A 70 -16.73 -3.70 -9.76
CA ALA A 70 -17.52 -2.47 -9.87
C ALA A 70 -18.09 -2.03 -8.52
N GLN A 71 -18.58 -2.98 -7.71
CA GLN A 71 -19.06 -2.68 -6.35
C GLN A 71 -17.94 -2.12 -5.45
N LYS A 72 -16.71 -2.64 -5.56
CA LYS A 72 -15.59 -2.23 -4.71
C LYS A 72 -14.92 -0.94 -5.18
N PHE A 73 -14.78 -0.75 -6.49
CA PHE A 73 -13.96 0.30 -7.08
C PHE A 73 -14.75 1.40 -7.80
N GLY A 74 -16.05 1.19 -8.05
CA GLY A 74 -16.92 2.11 -8.77
C GLY A 74 -16.82 1.96 -10.29
N ASP A 75 -17.14 3.05 -11.00
CA ASP A 75 -17.29 3.07 -12.46
C ASP A 75 -15.99 3.38 -13.24
N GLU A 76 -14.89 3.61 -12.54
CA GLU A 76 -13.57 3.88 -13.13
C GLU A 76 -12.58 2.79 -12.71
N LEU A 77 -12.14 1.99 -13.69
CA LEU A 77 -11.19 0.90 -13.48
C LEU A 77 -9.88 1.21 -14.20
N CYS A 78 -8.80 1.33 -13.45
CA CYS A 78 -7.43 1.37 -13.96
C CYS A 78 -6.79 -0.01 -13.78
N ILE A 79 -6.46 -0.66 -14.89
CA ILE A 79 -5.94 -2.02 -14.94
C ILE A 79 -4.47 -1.98 -15.35
N ALA A 80 -3.61 -2.45 -14.45
CA ALA A 80 -2.16 -2.52 -14.62
C ALA A 80 -1.64 -3.96 -14.47
N PRO A 81 -0.45 -4.28 -15.02
CA PRO A 81 0.26 -5.50 -14.65
C PRO A 81 0.52 -5.56 -13.14
N LEU A 82 0.87 -6.74 -12.62
CA LEU A 82 1.30 -6.89 -11.22
C LEU A 82 2.48 -5.98 -10.84
N ASP A 83 3.36 -5.69 -11.81
CA ASP A 83 4.49 -4.77 -11.68
C ASP A 83 4.79 -4.10 -13.03
N GLU A 84 4.50 -2.80 -13.13
CA GLU A 84 4.72 -2.02 -14.35
C GLU A 84 6.19 -1.97 -14.78
N LYS A 85 7.13 -1.96 -13.82
CA LYS A 85 8.58 -1.90 -14.12
C LYS A 85 9.09 -3.20 -14.73
N ARG A 86 8.34 -4.29 -14.54
CA ARG A 86 8.67 -5.63 -15.05
C ARG A 86 7.77 -6.06 -16.19
N ALA A 87 6.90 -5.18 -16.69
CA ALA A 87 6.04 -5.47 -17.82
C ALA A 87 6.88 -5.82 -19.05
N VAL A 88 6.51 -6.92 -19.71
CA VAL A 88 7.15 -7.39 -20.95
C VAL A 88 6.24 -7.15 -22.14
N LEU A 89 4.95 -7.42 -21.97
CA LEU A 89 3.92 -7.20 -22.99
C LEU A 89 2.55 -6.99 -22.32
N ASP A 90 2.03 -5.77 -22.44
CA ASP A 90 0.82 -5.29 -21.79
C ASP A 90 0.78 -5.69 -20.30
N LEU A 91 -0.08 -6.63 -19.92
CA LEU A 91 -0.29 -7.06 -18.54
C LEU A 91 0.67 -8.18 -18.10
N ALA A 92 1.43 -8.77 -19.02
CA ALA A 92 2.39 -9.83 -18.73
C ALA A 92 3.71 -9.25 -18.19
N ILE A 93 4.25 -9.87 -17.14
CA ILE A 93 5.48 -9.44 -16.47
C ILE A 93 6.58 -10.52 -16.52
N ASN A 94 7.83 -10.09 -16.36
CA ASN A 94 8.94 -10.97 -15.97
C ASN A 94 8.86 -11.24 -14.46
N ASP A 95 8.80 -12.51 -14.06
CA ASP A 95 8.68 -12.94 -12.66
C ASP A 95 9.96 -13.57 -12.08
N ASP A 96 11.12 -13.29 -12.66
CA ASP A 96 12.40 -13.84 -12.18
C ASP A 96 12.75 -13.36 -10.76
N ASP A 97 12.30 -12.16 -10.37
CA ASP A 97 12.49 -11.64 -9.00
C ASP A 97 11.70 -12.44 -7.97
N PHE A 98 10.49 -12.84 -8.32
CA PHE A 98 9.67 -13.73 -7.51
C PHE A 98 10.36 -15.08 -7.32
N TRP A 99 10.81 -15.71 -8.41
CA TRP A 99 11.51 -17.00 -8.31
C TRP A 99 12.86 -16.92 -7.61
N ALA A 100 13.57 -15.80 -7.70
CA ALA A 100 14.81 -15.60 -6.95
C ALA A 100 14.60 -15.65 -5.42
N LYS A 101 13.41 -15.29 -4.91
CA LYS A 101 13.08 -15.39 -3.48
C LYS A 101 12.72 -16.82 -3.05
N PHE A 102 12.40 -17.71 -3.99
CA PHE A 102 12.20 -19.14 -3.72
C PHE A 102 13.51 -19.89 -3.52
N GLU A 103 14.57 -19.53 -4.26
CA GLU A 103 15.82 -20.29 -4.31
C GLU A 103 16.43 -20.66 -2.94
N PRO A 104 16.46 -19.77 -1.92
CA PRO A 104 16.96 -20.13 -0.59
C PRO A 104 16.18 -21.27 0.10
N PHE A 105 14.92 -21.50 -0.31
CA PHE A 105 14.06 -22.54 0.25
C PHE A 105 14.06 -23.83 -0.58
N ALA A 106 14.67 -23.82 -1.77
CA ALA A 106 14.54 -24.91 -2.74
C ALA A 106 15.01 -26.27 -2.20
N SER A 107 16.03 -26.29 -1.33
CA SER A 107 16.55 -27.52 -0.71
C SER A 107 15.58 -28.18 0.27
N PHE A 108 14.61 -27.43 0.80
CA PHE A 108 13.58 -27.93 1.71
C PHE A 108 12.30 -28.34 0.95
N CYS A 109 12.18 -27.96 -0.33
CA CYS A 109 10.95 -28.07 -1.09
C CYS A 109 10.86 -29.36 -1.92
N LYS A 110 9.67 -29.93 -1.95
CA LYS A 110 9.24 -30.92 -2.95
C LYS A 110 8.55 -30.20 -4.12
N ARG A 111 8.19 -30.95 -5.15
CA ARG A 111 7.47 -30.41 -6.31
C ARG A 111 6.17 -29.70 -5.93
N ALA A 112 5.40 -30.28 -5.01
CA ALA A 112 4.14 -29.68 -4.54
C ALA A 112 4.37 -28.31 -3.87
N ASP A 113 5.48 -28.13 -3.16
CA ASP A 113 5.82 -26.87 -2.50
C ASP A 113 6.18 -25.77 -3.51
N LYS A 114 6.78 -26.14 -4.65
CA LYS A 114 7.04 -25.20 -5.75
C LYS A 114 5.74 -24.76 -6.43
N GLU A 115 4.79 -25.68 -6.63
CA GLU A 115 3.46 -25.36 -7.17
C GLU A 115 2.65 -24.50 -6.19
N LEU A 116 2.76 -24.78 -4.88
CA LEU A 116 2.21 -23.93 -3.83
C LEU A 116 2.86 -22.54 -3.82
N TYR A 117 4.18 -22.44 -3.92
CA TYR A 117 4.86 -21.15 -3.97
C TYR A 117 4.34 -20.31 -5.14
N ALA A 118 4.20 -20.91 -6.33
CA ALA A 118 3.67 -20.23 -7.51
C ALA A 118 2.30 -19.57 -7.27
N SER A 119 1.44 -20.17 -6.45
CA SER A 119 0.12 -19.61 -6.12
C SER A 119 0.22 -18.38 -5.21
N PHE A 120 1.35 -18.15 -4.54
CA PHE A 120 1.61 -16.96 -3.71
C PHE A 120 2.11 -15.75 -4.50
N LYS A 121 2.25 -15.86 -5.83
CA LYS A 121 2.61 -14.74 -6.71
C LYS A 121 1.80 -13.45 -6.44
N PRO A 122 0.47 -13.48 -6.23
CA PRO A 122 -0.32 -12.27 -5.94
C PRO A 122 0.17 -11.54 -4.70
N TYR A 123 0.53 -12.28 -3.64
CA TYR A 123 1.03 -11.73 -2.38
C TYR A 123 2.38 -11.06 -2.57
N PHE A 124 3.27 -11.68 -3.35
CA PHE A 124 4.59 -11.09 -3.63
C PHE A 124 4.49 -9.73 -4.34
N TYR A 125 3.56 -9.58 -5.30
CA TYR A 125 3.40 -8.33 -6.05
C TYR A 125 2.47 -7.30 -5.38
N ALA A 126 1.65 -7.73 -4.42
CA ALA A 126 0.93 -6.83 -3.51
C ALA A 126 1.85 -6.21 -2.44
N ASP A 127 2.97 -6.87 -2.14
CA ASP A 127 3.87 -6.49 -1.05
C ASP A 127 4.72 -5.26 -1.37
N PHE A 128 4.27 -4.09 -0.91
CA PHE A 128 4.94 -2.82 -1.18
C PHE A 128 6.32 -2.70 -0.51
N VAL A 129 6.63 -3.49 0.54
CA VAL A 129 7.93 -3.38 1.24
C VAL A 129 9.09 -3.64 0.29
N ARG A 130 8.91 -4.54 -0.68
CA ARG A 130 9.92 -4.89 -1.70
C ARG A 130 10.34 -3.70 -2.58
N GLU A 131 9.50 -2.68 -2.69
CA GLU A 131 9.80 -1.46 -3.46
C GLU A 131 10.77 -0.53 -2.71
N TYR A 132 10.85 -0.67 -1.39
CA TYR A 132 11.66 0.17 -0.50
C TYR A 132 12.87 -0.56 0.08
N GLU A 133 12.77 -1.88 0.25
CA GLU A 133 13.85 -2.78 0.67
C GLU A 133 13.96 -3.99 -0.26
N PRO A 134 14.80 -3.93 -1.31
CA PRO A 134 14.93 -5.00 -2.31
C PRO A 134 15.42 -6.34 -1.74
N ASN A 135 16.13 -6.33 -0.60
CA ASN A 135 16.60 -7.56 0.04
C ASN A 135 15.51 -8.24 0.87
N PHE A 136 14.38 -7.58 1.10
CA PHE A 136 13.23 -8.19 1.78
C PHE A 136 12.84 -9.50 1.11
N ILE A 137 12.60 -10.55 1.90
CA ILE A 137 12.28 -11.88 1.36
C ILE A 137 10.89 -11.93 0.70
N GLY A 138 9.98 -11.01 1.07
CA GLY A 138 8.65 -10.87 0.49
C GLY A 138 7.60 -11.81 1.10
N ALA A 139 6.33 -11.42 0.97
CA ALA A 139 5.20 -12.14 1.53
C ALA A 139 5.13 -13.62 1.13
N ALA A 140 5.34 -13.93 -0.16
CA ALA A 140 5.30 -15.31 -0.66
C ALA A 140 6.35 -16.22 0.01
N ALA A 141 7.56 -15.71 0.27
CA ALA A 141 8.61 -16.48 0.95
C ALA A 141 8.26 -16.73 2.42
N ILE A 142 7.68 -15.74 3.11
CA ILE A 142 7.20 -15.89 4.50
C ILE A 142 6.08 -16.95 4.56
N MET A 143 5.15 -16.93 3.61
CA MET A 143 4.06 -17.92 3.53
C MET A 143 4.58 -19.33 3.28
N LEU A 144 5.54 -19.49 2.36
CA LEU A 144 6.20 -20.78 2.12
C LEU A 144 6.94 -21.28 3.35
N ALA A 145 7.73 -20.41 3.98
CA ALA A 145 8.45 -20.77 5.20
C ALA A 145 7.48 -21.23 6.30
N HIS A 146 6.34 -20.56 6.46
CA HIS A 146 5.30 -20.95 7.41
C HIS A 146 4.76 -22.36 7.11
N HIS A 147 4.47 -22.65 5.83
CA HIS A 147 4.05 -23.98 5.39
C HIS A 147 5.10 -25.06 5.73
N LEU A 148 6.35 -24.84 5.33
CA LEU A 148 7.43 -25.81 5.54
C LEU A 148 7.76 -26.00 7.03
N TYR A 149 7.81 -24.90 7.80
CA TYR A 149 8.16 -24.94 9.22
C TYR A 149 7.09 -25.66 10.06
N LYS A 150 5.79 -25.53 9.71
CA LYS A 150 4.72 -26.30 10.37
C LYS A 150 4.88 -27.81 10.17
N ASN A 151 5.46 -28.24 9.06
CA ASN A 151 5.67 -29.67 8.75
C ASN A 151 6.96 -30.23 9.38
N GLU A 152 8.06 -29.46 9.34
CA GLU A 152 9.39 -29.99 9.66
C GLU A 152 10.00 -29.45 10.96
N LYS A 153 9.54 -28.28 11.44
CA LYS A 153 10.15 -27.53 12.56
C LYS A 153 11.68 -27.35 12.40
N ASN A 154 12.08 -26.92 11.21
CA ASN A 154 13.49 -26.79 10.83
C ASN A 154 14.04 -25.39 11.16
N ASP A 155 15.09 -25.33 12.00
CA ASP A 155 15.75 -24.08 12.43
C ASP A 155 16.40 -23.30 11.27
N GLU A 156 16.80 -23.97 10.19
CA GLU A 156 17.35 -23.29 9.01
C GLU A 156 16.29 -22.44 8.31
N ILE A 157 15.04 -22.93 8.27
CA ILE A 157 13.90 -22.17 7.74
C ILE A 157 13.59 -20.98 8.63
N LEU A 158 13.59 -21.18 9.95
CA LEU A 158 13.40 -20.09 10.90
C LEU A 158 14.48 -19.01 10.72
N LYS A 159 15.74 -19.41 10.53
CA LYS A 159 16.86 -18.49 10.31
C LYS A 159 16.68 -17.66 9.04
N LEU A 160 16.15 -18.24 7.96
CA LEU A 160 15.87 -17.51 6.72
C LEU A 160 14.82 -16.41 6.92
N VAL A 161 13.77 -16.68 7.71
CA VAL A 161 12.70 -15.70 7.95
C VAL A 161 12.98 -14.74 9.11
N SER A 162 13.87 -15.09 10.03
CA SER A 162 14.22 -14.23 11.17
C SER A 162 15.35 -13.24 10.86
N ASP A 163 15.91 -13.28 9.65
CA ASP A 163 16.89 -12.29 9.20
C ASP A 163 16.32 -10.86 9.27
N LYS A 164 17.20 -9.85 9.30
CA LYS A 164 16.79 -8.44 9.32
C LYS A 164 15.87 -8.07 8.16
N ASN A 165 16.03 -8.73 7.01
CA ASN A 165 15.21 -8.54 5.81
C ASN A 165 14.08 -9.59 5.73
N GLY A 166 13.73 -10.21 6.85
CA GLY A 166 12.70 -11.22 6.98
C GLY A 166 11.42 -10.67 7.60
N VAL A 167 10.78 -11.47 8.45
CA VAL A 167 9.48 -11.18 9.06
C VAL A 167 9.47 -9.93 9.96
N LEU A 168 10.65 -9.46 10.40
CA LEU A 168 10.77 -8.28 11.27
C LEU A 168 10.30 -7.00 10.59
N ILE A 169 10.55 -6.87 9.29
CA ILE A 169 10.14 -5.71 8.49
C ILE A 169 8.84 -5.95 7.69
N ALA A 170 8.25 -7.13 7.84
CA ALA A 170 6.99 -7.48 7.19
C ALA A 170 5.84 -6.60 7.68
N CYS A 171 5.09 -6.07 6.72
CA CYS A 171 3.91 -5.24 6.95
C CYS A 171 2.68 -5.96 6.44
N GLU A 172 1.54 -5.73 7.11
CA GLU A 172 0.26 -6.27 6.66
C GLU A 172 -0.13 -5.73 5.28
N LEU A 173 -0.79 -6.56 4.47
CA LEU A 173 -1.20 -6.23 3.10
C LEU A 173 -2.70 -5.87 3.01
N TYR A 174 -3.27 -5.33 4.09
CA TYR A 174 -4.69 -5.00 4.15
C TYR A 174 -5.12 -4.16 2.96
N ASP A 175 -6.25 -4.51 2.36
CA ASP A 175 -6.83 -3.91 1.14
C ASP A 175 -6.00 -4.03 -0.16
N LEU A 176 -4.76 -4.53 -0.13
CA LEU A 176 -3.91 -4.65 -1.32
C LEU A 176 -4.20 -5.91 -2.14
N LEU A 177 -4.92 -6.87 -1.56
CA LEU A 177 -5.46 -8.03 -2.26
C LEU A 177 -6.98 -8.00 -2.22
N PHE A 178 -7.61 -8.36 -3.34
CA PHE A 178 -9.07 -8.37 -3.43
C PHE A 178 -9.69 -9.43 -2.50
N GLU A 179 -9.08 -10.61 -2.43
CA GLU A 179 -9.55 -11.76 -1.65
C GLU A 179 -9.16 -11.71 -0.17
N GLY A 180 -8.36 -10.72 0.23
CA GLY A 180 -7.82 -10.63 1.59
C GLY A 180 -6.40 -11.18 1.72
N SER A 181 -5.82 -10.99 2.91
CA SER A 181 -4.42 -11.33 3.22
C SER A 181 -4.26 -12.19 4.47
N GLU A 182 -5.32 -12.84 4.95
CA GLU A 182 -5.39 -13.51 6.26
C GLU A 182 -4.33 -14.60 6.41
N ILE A 183 -4.07 -15.38 5.35
CA ILE A 183 -3.05 -16.44 5.35
C ILE A 183 -1.64 -15.85 5.57
N TYR A 184 -1.38 -14.68 5.01
CA TYR A 184 -0.12 -13.97 5.20
C TYR A 184 -0.03 -13.35 6.60
N SER A 185 -1.10 -12.72 7.09
CA SER A 185 -1.17 -12.18 8.45
C SER A 185 -0.96 -13.28 9.51
N GLU A 186 -1.51 -14.48 9.29
CA GLU A 186 -1.26 -15.66 10.14
C GLU A 186 0.22 -16.04 10.13
N ALA A 187 0.86 -16.09 8.95
CA ALA A 187 2.26 -16.44 8.82
C ALA A 187 3.19 -15.44 9.53
N ILE A 188 2.93 -14.13 9.40
CA ILE A 188 3.67 -13.08 10.12
C ILE A 188 3.52 -13.27 11.62
N LYS A 189 2.28 -13.38 12.10
CA LYS A 189 1.97 -13.53 13.52
C LYS A 189 2.66 -14.75 14.11
N PHE A 190 2.57 -15.89 13.43
CA PHE A 190 3.20 -17.14 13.82
C PHE A 190 4.71 -16.98 14.07
N PHE A 191 5.44 -16.40 13.11
CA PHE A 191 6.88 -16.21 13.26
C PHE A 191 7.24 -15.14 14.29
N LYS A 192 6.46 -14.05 14.39
CA LYS A 192 6.68 -13.04 15.43
C LYS A 192 6.49 -13.62 16.84
N GLU A 193 5.50 -14.50 17.04
CA GLU A 193 5.29 -15.21 18.31
C GLU A 193 6.45 -16.14 18.64
N ILE A 194 6.97 -16.90 17.67
CA ILE A 194 8.16 -17.75 17.86
C ILE A 194 9.39 -16.93 18.26
N LEU A 195 9.53 -15.74 17.68
CA LEU A 195 10.64 -14.82 17.95
C LEU A 195 10.45 -14.00 19.24
N GLY A 196 9.34 -14.18 19.97
CA GLY A 196 9.05 -13.43 21.19
C GLY A 196 8.79 -11.94 20.95
N ILE A 197 8.33 -11.57 19.76
CA ILE A 197 8.01 -10.20 19.38
C ILE A 197 6.57 -9.91 19.79
N GLU A 198 6.39 -8.87 20.60
CA GLU A 198 5.07 -8.43 21.03
C GLU A 198 4.21 -7.97 19.83
N ALA A 199 2.91 -8.19 19.95
CA ALA A 199 1.96 -7.74 18.93
C ALA A 199 2.02 -6.22 18.78
N THR A 200 1.89 -5.75 17.55
CA THR A 200 1.85 -4.32 17.23
C THR A 200 0.76 -3.62 18.03
N GLN A 201 1.10 -2.46 18.61
CA GLN A 201 0.15 -1.65 19.36
C GLN A 201 -0.94 -1.13 18.43
N LYS A 202 -2.21 -1.32 18.80
CA LYS A 202 -3.32 -0.68 18.09
C LYS A 202 -3.40 0.78 18.53
N TYR A 203 -3.38 1.69 17.56
CA TYR A 203 -3.57 3.11 17.78
C TYR A 203 -5.04 3.47 17.56
N GLU A 204 -5.64 4.17 18.52
CA GLU A 204 -6.99 4.72 18.38
C GLU A 204 -6.99 5.83 17.33
N ASN A 205 -8.02 5.90 16.48
CA ASN A 205 -8.18 6.98 15.52
C ASN A 205 -8.80 8.20 16.21
N GLU A 206 -7.98 9.17 16.60
CA GLU A 206 -8.40 10.39 17.29
C GLU A 206 -9.25 11.32 16.41
N LEU A 207 -9.27 11.13 15.08
CA LEU A 207 -10.13 11.89 14.18
C LEU A 207 -11.62 11.62 14.44
N GLU A 208 -11.96 10.45 14.99
CA GLU A 208 -13.32 10.09 15.38
C GLU A 208 -13.84 10.95 16.55
N LYS A 209 -12.94 11.60 17.30
CA LYS A 209 -13.28 12.48 18.43
C LYS A 209 -13.63 13.90 17.99
N ILE A 210 -13.41 14.24 16.72
CA ILE A 210 -13.68 15.58 16.19
C ILE A 210 -15.18 15.74 15.93
N GLU A 211 -15.83 16.66 16.64
CA GLU A 211 -17.27 16.91 16.51
C GLU A 211 -17.61 17.98 15.46
N LYS A 212 -16.73 18.96 15.27
CA LYS A 212 -17.01 20.15 14.45
C LYS A 212 -15.73 20.75 13.87
N LEU A 213 -15.83 21.33 12.67
CA LEU A 213 -14.75 22.02 11.95
C LEU A 213 -15.27 23.26 11.21
N SER A 214 -15.96 24.16 11.92
CA SER A 214 -16.56 25.34 11.31
C SER A 214 -15.59 26.47 10.97
N LYS A 215 -14.45 26.57 11.65
CA LYS A 215 -13.41 27.58 11.36
C LYS A 215 -12.43 27.12 10.27
N PHE A 216 -12.45 25.82 9.93
CA PHE A 216 -11.56 25.22 8.94
C PHE A 216 -12.24 24.96 7.58
N LYS A 217 -13.39 25.59 7.33
CA LYS A 217 -14.18 25.38 6.10
C LYS A 217 -13.51 25.81 4.81
N ASP A 218 -12.49 26.65 4.87
CA ASP A 218 -11.75 27.11 3.71
C ASP A 218 -10.38 26.41 3.56
N PHE A 219 -10.05 25.50 4.49
CA PHE A 219 -8.80 24.74 4.46
C PHE A 219 -8.97 23.41 3.74
N LYS A 220 -7.92 23.02 3.02
CA LYS A 220 -7.69 21.69 2.46
C LYS A 220 -6.84 20.87 3.43
N ILE A 221 -7.44 19.84 4.00
CA ILE A 221 -6.84 19.03 5.04
C ILE A 221 -6.51 17.66 4.46
N ALA A 222 -5.22 17.32 4.37
CA ALA A 222 -4.83 15.97 4.00
C ALA A 222 -4.97 15.03 5.20
N ILE A 223 -5.41 13.80 4.94
CA ILE A 223 -5.36 12.68 5.88
C ILE A 223 -4.75 11.47 5.18
N LYS A 224 -3.98 10.67 5.93
CA LYS A 224 -3.31 9.48 5.37
C LYS A 224 -4.29 8.49 4.76
N ASP A 225 -5.38 8.21 5.45
CA ASP A 225 -6.34 7.16 5.11
C ASP A 225 -7.71 7.76 4.74
N ARG A 226 -8.79 7.01 4.98
CA ARG A 226 -10.17 7.42 4.74
C ARG A 226 -10.71 8.35 5.81
N LEU A 227 -11.60 9.24 5.38
CA LEU A 227 -12.31 10.16 6.23
C LEU A 227 -13.29 9.40 7.13
N PRO A 228 -13.21 9.56 8.46
CA PRO A 228 -14.17 8.98 9.38
C PRO A 228 -15.60 9.49 9.15
N ALA A 229 -16.59 8.66 9.45
CA ALA A 229 -18.00 8.97 9.18
C ALA A 229 -18.50 10.25 9.89
N ASN A 230 -17.99 10.54 11.10
CA ASN A 230 -18.32 11.76 11.85
C ASN A 230 -17.90 13.05 11.10
N LEU A 231 -16.94 12.97 10.17
CA LEU A 231 -16.44 14.10 9.39
C LEU A 231 -17.01 14.18 7.98
N SER A 232 -17.92 13.28 7.59
CA SER A 232 -18.50 13.21 6.24
C SER A 232 -19.13 14.53 5.76
N ALA A 233 -19.70 15.34 6.67
CA ALA A 233 -20.26 16.66 6.35
C ALA A 233 -19.21 17.66 5.84
N TYR A 234 -17.93 17.43 6.13
CA TYR A 234 -16.79 18.26 5.73
C TYR A 234 -15.99 17.64 4.60
N LYS A 235 -16.50 16.61 3.91
CA LYS A 235 -15.74 15.86 2.89
C LYS A 235 -15.08 16.75 1.83
N ALA A 236 -15.69 17.88 1.46
CA ALA A 236 -15.13 18.83 0.49
C ALA A 236 -13.82 19.50 0.96
N ASN A 237 -13.55 19.51 2.26
CA ASN A 237 -12.35 20.03 2.88
C ASN A 237 -11.21 19.02 2.95
N PHE A 238 -11.51 17.73 2.84
CA PHE A 238 -10.55 16.67 3.08
C PHE A 238 -9.99 16.10 1.77
N ILE A 239 -8.69 15.87 1.78
CA ILE A 239 -7.97 15.12 0.77
C ILE A 239 -7.61 13.77 1.39
N GLU A 240 -8.36 12.73 1.03
CA GLU A 240 -8.09 11.35 1.42
C GLU A 240 -6.93 10.82 0.56
N LEU A 241 -5.73 10.70 1.13
CA LEU A 241 -4.57 10.16 0.40
C LEU A 241 -4.74 8.67 0.08
N ASN A 242 -5.64 7.98 0.80
CA ASN A 242 -5.90 6.54 0.65
C ASN A 242 -4.62 5.69 0.71
N ALA A 243 -3.64 6.11 1.51
CA ALA A 243 -2.35 5.44 1.61
C ALA A 243 -2.52 4.08 2.31
N LYS A 244 -2.45 3.02 1.51
CA LYS A 244 -2.59 1.61 1.94
C LYS A 244 -1.41 1.09 2.76
N MET A 245 -0.28 1.79 2.73
CA MET A 245 0.91 1.46 3.54
C MET A 245 0.79 2.05 4.96
N PRO A 246 1.45 1.45 5.99
CA PRO A 246 1.51 2.02 7.32
C PRO A 246 2.35 3.31 7.36
N CYS A 247 2.23 4.10 8.42
CA CYS A 247 3.02 5.34 8.58
C CYS A 247 4.51 5.08 8.79
N GLY A 248 4.90 3.86 9.17
CA GLY A 248 6.28 3.44 9.39
C GLY A 248 6.76 3.51 10.85
N TYR A 249 5.93 4.01 11.79
CA TYR A 249 6.34 4.19 13.19
C TYR A 249 6.84 2.90 13.85
N ASP A 250 6.13 1.79 13.67
CA ASP A 250 6.48 0.49 14.28
C ASP A 250 7.81 -0.07 13.77
N LEU A 251 8.26 0.38 12.59
CA LEU A 251 9.52 -0.04 12.00
C LEU A 251 10.72 0.76 12.52
N LEU A 252 10.51 1.87 13.24
CA LEU A 252 11.61 2.78 13.63
C LEU A 252 12.74 2.10 14.42
N LYS A 253 12.40 1.09 15.24
CA LYS A 253 13.37 0.30 16.03
C LYS A 253 14.02 -0.84 15.24
N ILE A 254 13.36 -1.31 14.19
CA ILE A 254 13.77 -2.49 13.42
C ILE A 254 14.58 -2.05 12.20
N ASP A 255 14.00 -1.15 11.41
CA ASP A 255 14.60 -0.57 10.22
C ASP A 255 14.19 0.90 10.08
N ASN A 256 15.07 1.79 10.55
CA ASN A 256 14.83 3.23 10.54
C ASN A 256 14.78 3.80 9.11
N GLU A 257 15.52 3.20 8.17
CA GLU A 257 15.56 3.66 6.78
C GLU A 257 14.25 3.35 6.07
N LEU A 258 13.77 2.10 6.19
CA LEU A 258 12.47 1.71 5.67
C LEU A 258 11.34 2.54 6.29
N ALA A 259 11.36 2.72 7.62
CA ALA A 259 10.39 3.58 8.32
C ALA A 259 10.34 5.00 7.71
N CYS A 260 11.51 5.61 7.49
CA CYS A 260 11.60 6.94 6.89
C CYS A 260 11.14 6.96 5.42
N LYS A 261 11.44 5.92 4.64
CA LYS A 261 10.99 5.81 3.24
C LYS A 261 9.46 5.76 3.15
N LEU A 262 8.81 4.93 3.97
CA LEU A 262 7.34 4.84 4.02
C LEU A 262 6.70 6.15 4.48
N ALA A 263 7.21 6.72 5.59
CA ALA A 263 6.69 7.98 6.11
C ALA A 263 6.85 9.14 5.12
N SER A 264 8.00 9.21 4.43
CA SER A 264 8.27 10.22 3.41
C SER A 264 7.25 10.16 2.29
N LYS A 265 6.86 8.96 1.83
CA LYS A 265 5.85 8.83 0.77
C LYS A 265 4.51 9.43 1.15
N ILE A 266 4.07 9.23 2.39
CA ILE A 266 2.80 9.76 2.88
C ILE A 266 2.86 11.27 3.05
N VAL A 267 3.86 11.80 3.76
CA VAL A 267 3.93 13.25 4.05
C VAL A 267 4.14 14.06 2.78
N PHE A 268 4.96 13.57 1.83
CA PHE A 268 5.14 14.27 0.56
C PHE A 268 3.93 14.12 -0.37
N ALA A 269 3.16 13.02 -0.31
CA ALA A 269 1.88 12.95 -1.01
C ALA A 269 0.87 13.98 -0.45
N ALA A 270 0.85 14.18 0.88
CA ALA A 270 0.06 15.23 1.51
C ALA A 270 0.47 16.62 0.99
N PHE A 271 1.77 16.90 1.01
CA PHE A 271 2.33 18.16 0.50
C PHE A 271 2.02 18.40 -0.98
N ASP A 272 2.27 17.40 -1.83
CA ASP A 272 2.10 17.48 -3.29
C ASP A 272 0.62 17.59 -3.71
N SER A 273 -0.30 17.18 -2.83
CA SER A 273 -1.75 17.35 -3.07
C SER A 273 -2.23 18.80 -3.01
N GLY A 274 -1.39 19.72 -2.52
CA GLY A 274 -1.77 21.10 -2.28
C GLY A 274 -2.69 21.28 -1.08
N ALA A 275 -2.63 20.36 -0.11
CA ALA A 275 -3.22 20.53 1.20
C ALA A 275 -2.52 21.65 1.97
N ASP A 276 -3.24 22.33 2.86
CA ASP A 276 -2.68 23.33 3.76
C ASP A 276 -1.88 22.66 4.90
N PHE A 277 -2.33 21.49 5.35
CA PHE A 277 -1.64 20.68 6.37
C PHE A 277 -2.07 19.21 6.31
N LEU A 278 -1.24 18.35 6.91
CA LEU A 278 -1.55 16.93 7.18
C LEU A 278 -2.11 16.79 8.60
N LEU A 279 -3.30 16.21 8.73
CA LEU A 279 -3.91 15.89 10.01
C LEU A 279 -3.64 14.43 10.37
N THR A 280 -3.02 14.20 11.52
CA THR A 280 -2.63 12.86 11.99
C THR A 280 -3.73 12.24 12.82
N SER A 281 -3.95 10.94 12.63
CA SER A 281 -4.96 10.17 13.36
C SER A 281 -4.57 9.78 14.78
N ASN A 282 -3.27 9.81 15.11
CA ASN A 282 -2.75 9.45 16.42
C ASN A 282 -1.32 9.98 16.63
N GLU A 283 -0.80 9.85 17.86
CA GLU A 283 0.55 10.30 18.23
C GLU A 283 1.69 9.57 17.49
N ALA A 284 1.50 8.32 17.05
CA ALA A 284 2.53 7.60 16.31
C ALA A 284 2.75 8.22 14.91
N GLU A 285 1.65 8.57 14.24
CA GLU A 285 1.69 9.35 13.00
C GLU A 285 2.26 10.75 13.21
N PHE A 286 1.82 11.46 14.25
CA PHE A 286 2.37 12.79 14.56
C PHE A 286 3.89 12.73 14.76
N TYR A 287 4.36 11.79 15.58
CA TYR A 287 5.78 11.64 15.86
C TYR A 287 6.59 11.40 14.57
N ILE A 288 6.15 10.49 13.70
CA ILE A 288 6.94 10.17 12.52
C ILE A 288 6.86 11.26 11.45
N PHE A 289 5.73 11.94 11.29
CA PHE A 289 5.55 12.95 10.25
C PHE A 289 6.10 14.33 10.64
N ASP A 290 5.97 14.75 11.91
CA ASP A 290 6.47 16.04 12.40
C ASP A 290 7.85 15.90 13.07
N THR A 291 7.94 15.17 14.18
CA THR A 291 9.18 15.10 14.99
C THR A 291 10.38 14.60 14.17
N LEU A 292 10.14 13.72 13.20
CA LEU A 292 11.17 13.20 12.29
C LEU A 292 11.23 13.90 10.93
N ALA A 293 10.50 14.99 10.70
CA ALA A 293 10.39 15.67 9.40
C ALA A 293 11.75 15.98 8.77
N LYS A 294 12.75 16.44 9.54
CA LYS A 294 14.10 16.71 9.02
C LYS A 294 14.85 15.47 8.53
N LYS A 295 14.53 14.29 9.07
CA LYS A 295 15.04 13.01 8.54
C LYS A 295 14.30 12.63 7.26
N LEU A 296 12.98 12.84 7.22
CA LEU A 296 12.16 12.57 6.03
C LEU A 296 12.60 13.44 4.84
N GLU A 297 12.83 14.74 5.06
CA GLU A 297 13.34 15.66 4.04
C GLU A 297 14.67 15.18 3.44
N LYS A 298 15.60 14.72 4.29
CA LYS A 298 16.88 14.17 3.86
C LYS A 298 16.72 12.86 3.08
N SER A 299 15.86 11.96 3.57
CA SER A 299 15.59 10.66 2.93
C SER A 299 14.98 10.84 1.54
N ALA A 300 14.05 11.79 1.40
CA ALA A 300 13.39 12.09 0.13
C ALA A 300 14.20 13.01 -0.79
N ASN A 301 15.27 13.64 -0.30
CA ASN A 301 16.01 14.71 -0.97
C ASN A 301 15.07 15.85 -1.42
N ARG A 302 14.13 16.24 -0.55
CA ARG A 302 13.09 17.25 -0.79
C ARG A 302 12.83 18.03 0.49
N SER A 303 12.33 19.27 0.40
CA SER A 303 11.92 20.05 1.57
C SER A 303 10.40 20.15 1.65
N LEU A 304 9.88 20.04 2.88
CA LEU A 304 8.47 20.28 3.23
C LEU A 304 8.18 21.79 3.39
N GLN A 305 9.20 22.65 3.34
CA GLN A 305 9.06 24.11 3.44
C GLN A 305 8.22 24.51 4.67
N ASP A 306 7.14 25.24 4.47
CA ASP A 306 6.20 25.71 5.49
C ASP A 306 4.96 24.81 5.61
N PHE A 307 5.05 23.53 5.22
CA PHE A 307 3.96 22.58 5.39
C PHE A 307 3.82 22.17 6.85
N TYR A 308 2.58 22.06 7.32
CA TYR A 308 2.28 21.75 8.71
C TYR A 308 1.75 20.33 8.88
N VAL A 309 2.01 19.76 10.04
CA VAL A 309 1.41 18.51 10.51
C VAL A 309 0.72 18.82 11.83
N LEU A 310 -0.56 18.50 11.95
CA LEU A 310 -1.33 18.78 13.17
C LEU A 310 -1.89 17.51 13.79
N ARG A 311 -1.97 17.51 15.12
CA ARG A 311 -2.75 16.51 15.87
C ARG A 311 -4.24 16.80 15.75
N ALA A 312 -5.07 15.75 15.90
CA ALA A 312 -6.51 15.89 16.05
C ALA A 312 -6.87 16.82 17.24
N SER A 313 -6.18 16.65 18.37
CA SER A 313 -6.36 17.47 19.58
C SER A 313 -6.04 18.95 19.37
N GLU A 314 -5.00 19.26 18.60
CA GLU A 314 -4.61 20.64 18.27
C GLU A 314 -5.65 21.29 17.36
N LEU A 315 -6.16 20.56 16.36
CA LEU A 315 -7.21 21.05 15.48
C LEU A 315 -8.50 21.37 16.25
N MET A 316 -8.89 20.51 17.19
CA MET A 316 -10.05 20.74 18.06
C MET A 316 -9.88 21.98 18.96
N ALA A 317 -8.69 22.18 19.54
CA ALA A 317 -8.40 23.37 20.35
C ALA A 317 -8.51 24.66 19.50
N LEU A 318 -7.93 24.65 18.29
CA LEU A 318 -8.01 25.79 17.36
C LEU A 318 -9.46 26.06 16.92
N GLU A 319 -10.26 25.03 16.65
CA GLU A 319 -11.69 25.17 16.36
C GLU A 319 -12.42 25.88 17.53
N ASN A 320 -12.05 25.58 18.78
CA ASN A 320 -12.59 26.23 19.97
C ASN A 320 -12.02 27.65 20.20
N GLY A 321 -11.02 28.08 19.44
CA GLY A 321 -10.39 29.40 19.55
C GLY A 321 -9.27 29.45 20.60
N GLU A 322 -8.78 28.29 21.01
CA GLU A 322 -7.65 28.14 21.91
C GLU A 322 -6.36 27.98 21.09
N ILE A 323 -5.24 28.47 21.61
CA ILE A 323 -3.92 28.25 21.01
C ILE A 323 -3.26 27.08 21.78
N PRO A 324 -3.20 25.88 21.19
CA PRO A 324 -2.65 24.72 21.88
C PRO A 324 -1.16 24.92 22.16
N SER A 325 -0.73 24.63 23.40
CA SER A 325 0.68 24.73 23.79
C SER A 325 1.58 23.79 22.99
N GLY A 326 1.02 22.66 22.52
CA GLY A 326 1.71 21.64 21.73
C GLY A 326 2.33 22.18 20.44
N LEU A 327 1.81 23.26 19.86
CA LEU A 327 2.38 23.89 18.65
C LEU A 327 3.83 24.37 18.83
N LYS A 328 4.27 24.60 20.07
CA LYS A 328 5.66 24.97 20.38
C LYS A 328 6.64 23.80 20.26
N GLU A 329 6.14 22.58 20.26
CA GLU A 329 6.92 21.35 20.21
C GLU A 329 7.17 20.88 18.77
N HIS A 330 6.48 21.48 17.79
CA HIS A 330 6.54 21.08 16.40
C HIS A 330 7.90 21.37 15.78
N VAL A 331 8.41 20.41 15.01
CA VAL A 331 9.60 20.61 14.17
C VAL A 331 9.22 21.38 12.91
N LEU A 332 8.04 21.11 12.34
CA LEU A 332 7.45 21.91 11.27
C LEU A 332 6.67 23.07 11.91
N LYS A 333 7.28 24.25 11.91
CA LYS A 333 6.76 25.40 12.67
C LYS A 333 5.39 25.83 12.16
N VAL A 334 4.37 25.77 13.01
CA VAL A 334 3.03 26.29 12.70
C VAL A 334 2.97 27.80 12.96
N ILE A 335 2.57 28.58 11.94
CA ILE A 335 2.33 30.03 12.07
C ILE A 335 0.82 30.27 12.07
N ILE A 336 0.29 30.74 13.20
CA ILE A 336 -1.10 31.22 13.29
C ILE A 336 -1.08 32.70 12.88
N ILE A 337 -1.81 33.05 11.82
CA ILE A 337 -1.95 34.42 11.31
C ILE A 337 -3.31 34.99 11.72
#